data_AF-Q66ER1-F1
#
_entry.id   AF-Q66ER1-F1
#
_cell.length_a   1.000
_cell.length_b   1.000
_cell.length_c   1.000
_cell.angle_alpha   90.00
_cell.angle_beta   90.00
_cell.angle_gamma   90.00
#
_symmetry.space_group_name_H-M   'P 1'
#
loop_
_entity.id
_entity.type
_entity.pdbx_description
1 polymer ?
#
loop_
_entity_poly.entity_id
_entity_poly.type
_entity_poly.pdbx_seq_one_letter_code
_entity_poly.pdbx_strand_id
1 'polypeptide(L)'
;MKKSMLFLSLILSAPYIMANELSSCPNKSEISYQQGVYTTPDGKWLGVSVGVENSGDVRHFLYVKYIPYNAFNMDIGRLNNCTYALASGSVDMYFYDERALALEGVFVSLMGHMFWEKTTTSGKESYICTASSVNDCTFTRLDDDVVDDYKNRQ
;
A
#
# COMPACT_ATOMS: atom_id res chain seq x y z
N MET A 1 51.84 -19.13 -36.59
CA MET A 1 51.25 -19.39 -35.25
C MET A 1 50.15 -18.37 -35.00
N LYS A 2 48.87 -18.78 -35.07
CA LYS A 2 47.72 -17.90 -34.81
C LYS A 2 47.46 -17.88 -33.30
N LYS A 3 47.61 -16.73 -32.66
CA LYS A 3 47.22 -16.54 -31.25
C LYS A 3 45.74 -16.18 -31.22
N SER A 4 44.91 -17.15 -30.84
CA SER A 4 43.49 -16.97 -30.57
C SER A 4 43.33 -16.22 -29.25
N MET A 5 42.82 -14.99 -29.27
CA MET A 5 42.39 -14.28 -28.08
C MET A 5 40.91 -14.57 -27.84
N LEU A 6 40.61 -15.33 -26.79
CA LEU A 6 39.26 -15.59 -26.30
C LEU A 6 38.78 -14.35 -25.54
N PHE A 7 37.74 -13.69 -26.06
CA PHE A 7 36.97 -12.70 -25.31
C PHE A 7 36.02 -13.42 -24.36
N LEU A 8 36.25 -13.29 -23.05
CA LEU A 8 35.36 -13.79 -22.01
C LEU A 8 34.30 -12.71 -21.71
N SER A 9 33.13 -12.82 -22.31
CA SER A 9 31.98 -11.96 -22.02
C SER A 9 31.36 -12.37 -20.68
N LEU A 10 31.55 -11.53 -19.66
CA LEU A 10 30.93 -11.66 -18.34
C LEU A 10 29.45 -11.27 -18.47
N ILE A 11 28.56 -12.26 -18.51
CA ILE A 11 27.11 -12.04 -18.48
C ILE A 11 26.75 -11.75 -17.01
N LEU A 12 26.63 -10.47 -16.64
CA LEU A 12 26.03 -10.08 -15.38
C LEU A 12 24.53 -10.41 -15.42
N SER A 13 24.15 -11.55 -14.85
CA SER A 13 22.76 -11.81 -14.47
C SER A 13 22.41 -10.91 -13.29
N ALA A 14 21.90 -9.71 -13.56
CA ALA A 14 21.26 -8.91 -12.54
C ALA A 14 20.03 -9.68 -12.03
N PRO A 15 19.88 -9.88 -10.71
CA PRO A 15 18.63 -10.40 -10.19
C PRO A 15 17.52 -9.41 -10.54
N TYR A 16 16.50 -9.89 -11.26
CA TYR A 16 15.25 -9.17 -11.43
C TYR A 16 14.65 -9.02 -10.03
N ILE A 17 14.90 -7.88 -9.39
CA ILE A 17 14.12 -7.47 -8.23
C ILE A 17 12.73 -7.19 -8.80
N MET A 18 11.85 -8.18 -8.69
CA MET A 18 10.41 -7.99 -8.88
C MET A 18 10.01 -7.05 -7.75
N ALA A 19 10.02 -5.74 -8.02
CA ALA A 19 9.55 -4.76 -7.06
C ALA A 19 8.08 -5.08 -6.81
N ASN A 20 7.78 -5.63 -5.63
CA ASN A 20 6.42 -5.80 -5.18
C ASN A 20 5.89 -4.37 -4.97
N GLU A 21 5.19 -3.83 -5.98
CA GLU A 21 5.06 -2.37 -6.22
C GLU A 21 4.36 -1.59 -5.10
N LEU A 22 3.71 -2.27 -4.16
CA LEU A 22 2.97 -1.65 -3.07
C LEU A 22 3.53 -2.05 -1.71
N SER A 23 4.25 -1.13 -1.07
CA SER A 23 4.82 -1.32 0.27
C SER A 23 4.54 -0.17 1.24
N SER A 24 3.96 0.93 0.75
CA SER A 24 3.59 2.10 1.54
C SER A 24 2.45 2.86 0.86
N CYS A 25 1.91 3.85 1.56
CA CYS A 25 1.03 4.86 0.98
C CYS A 25 1.79 5.81 0.03
N PRO A 26 1.12 6.48 -0.92
CA PRO A 26 1.78 7.43 -1.83
C PRO A 26 2.22 8.69 -1.07
N ASN A 27 3.32 9.32 -1.47
CA ASN A 27 3.69 10.60 -0.87
C ASN A 27 2.67 11.67 -1.28
N LYS A 28 2.46 12.67 -0.41
CA LYS A 28 1.55 13.79 -0.72
C LYS A 28 1.89 14.50 -2.05
N SER A 29 3.16 14.53 -2.43
CA SER A 29 3.64 15.14 -3.68
C SER A 29 3.22 14.37 -4.92
N GLU A 30 2.83 13.10 -4.75
CA GLU A 30 2.34 12.23 -5.80
C GLU A 30 0.81 12.30 -5.91
N ILE A 31 0.11 12.96 -4.99
CA ILE A 31 -1.34 13.05 -5.01
C ILE A 31 -1.74 14.38 -5.65
N SER A 32 -2.49 14.30 -6.75
CA SER A 32 -3.05 15.45 -7.45
C SER A 32 -4.57 15.45 -7.36
N TYR A 33 -5.20 16.63 -7.43
CA TYR A 33 -6.65 16.77 -7.48
C TYR A 33 -7.07 17.24 -8.87
N GLN A 34 -7.81 16.40 -9.59
CA GLN A 34 -8.29 16.70 -10.94
C GLN A 34 -9.73 16.23 -11.09
N GLN A 35 -10.58 17.08 -11.68
CA GLN A 35 -11.98 16.76 -12.01
C GLN A 35 -12.79 16.19 -10.84
N GLY A 36 -12.54 16.64 -9.61
CA GLY A 36 -13.28 16.18 -8.44
C GLY A 36 -12.69 14.97 -7.72
N VAL A 37 -11.58 14.40 -8.21
CA VAL A 37 -10.99 13.17 -7.68
C VAL A 37 -9.52 13.39 -7.34
N TYR A 38 -9.06 12.80 -6.23
CA TYR A 38 -7.64 12.77 -5.88
C TYR A 38 -7.00 11.52 -6.48
N THR A 39 -5.88 11.64 -7.19
CA THR A 39 -5.25 10.52 -7.87
C THR A 39 -3.73 10.59 -7.86
N THR A 40 -3.08 9.44 -8.00
CA THR A 40 -1.65 9.32 -8.33
C THR A 40 -1.41 9.26 -9.84
N PRO A 41 -0.19 9.56 -10.34
CA PRO A 41 0.13 9.55 -11.77
C PRO A 41 -0.10 8.21 -12.48
N ASP A 42 0.07 7.11 -11.75
CA ASP A 42 -0.17 5.74 -12.25
C ASP A 42 -1.66 5.35 -12.23
N GLY A 43 -2.52 6.20 -11.67
CA GLY A 43 -3.96 5.95 -11.52
C GLY A 43 -4.33 4.84 -10.53
N LYS A 44 -3.34 4.26 -9.82
CA LYS A 44 -3.59 3.13 -8.91
C LYS A 44 -4.14 3.56 -7.56
N TRP A 45 -3.94 4.81 -7.17
CA TRP A 45 -4.57 5.37 -5.97
C TRP A 45 -5.66 6.36 -6.35
N LEU A 46 -6.84 6.14 -5.77
CA LEU A 46 -8.01 7.01 -5.93
C LEU A 46 -8.47 7.50 -4.56
N GLY A 47 -8.69 8.80 -4.43
CA GLY A 47 -9.07 9.43 -3.19
C GLY A 47 -10.47 10.00 -3.20
N VAL A 48 -11.16 9.79 -2.08
CA VAL A 48 -12.49 10.33 -1.80
C VAL A 48 -12.39 11.19 -0.55
N SER A 49 -12.92 12.41 -0.62
CA SER A 49 -12.96 13.30 0.55
C SER A 49 -13.88 12.71 1.63
N VAL A 50 -13.46 12.80 2.89
CA VAL A 50 -14.20 12.24 4.04
C VAL A 50 -15.30 13.21 4.48
N GLY A 51 -16.26 13.45 3.58
CA GLY A 51 -17.23 14.54 3.68
C GLY A 51 -17.26 15.35 2.39
N VAL A 52 -18.45 15.82 2.00
CA VAL A 52 -18.65 16.57 0.75
C VAL A 52 -18.10 18.00 0.84
N GLU A 53 -17.96 18.51 2.06
CA GLU A 53 -17.39 19.81 2.41
C GLU A 53 -15.86 19.81 2.39
N ASN A 54 -15.25 18.63 2.48
CA ASN A 54 -13.79 18.49 2.54
C ASN A 54 -13.18 18.68 1.15
N SER A 55 -12.21 19.58 1.03
CA SER A 55 -11.64 19.96 -0.26
C SER A 55 -10.29 20.66 -0.14
N GLY A 56 -9.62 20.80 -1.28
CA GLY A 56 -8.38 21.56 -1.45
C GLY A 56 -7.14 20.68 -1.48
N ASP A 57 -5.96 21.32 -1.45
CA ASP A 57 -4.70 20.61 -1.62
C ASP A 57 -4.39 19.64 -0.48
N VAL A 58 -3.76 18.52 -0.82
CA VAL A 58 -3.22 17.57 0.16
C VAL A 58 -2.05 18.19 0.92
N ARG A 59 -2.13 18.22 2.25
CA ARG A 59 -1.17 18.91 3.13
C ARG A 59 -0.13 17.96 3.72
N HIS A 60 -0.57 16.89 4.36
CA HIS A 60 0.29 15.89 4.99
C HIS A 60 -0.46 14.58 5.25
N PHE A 61 0.29 13.51 5.42
CA PHE A 61 -0.21 12.19 5.80
C PHE A 61 -0.73 12.22 7.25
N LEU A 62 -1.83 11.53 7.51
CA LEU A 62 -2.42 11.40 8.83
C LEU A 62 -2.25 9.98 9.38
N TYR A 63 -2.75 8.99 8.65
CA TYR A 63 -2.62 7.60 9.05
C TYR A 63 -2.93 6.64 7.92
N VAL A 64 -2.56 5.38 8.10
CA VAL A 64 -3.01 4.25 7.28
C VAL A 64 -3.71 3.22 8.17
N LYS A 65 -4.80 2.65 7.68
CA LYS A 65 -5.58 1.65 8.40
C LYS A 65 -5.46 0.28 7.76
N TYR A 66 -5.21 -0.72 8.59
CA TYR A 66 -5.18 -2.13 8.25
C TYR A 66 -6.27 -2.88 9.02
N ILE A 67 -7.03 -3.71 8.31
CA ILE A 67 -8.09 -4.54 8.89
C ILE A 67 -7.62 -5.98 8.85
N PRO A 68 -7.30 -6.60 10.01
CA PRO A 68 -6.83 -7.97 10.05
C PRO A 68 -7.93 -8.91 9.58
N TYR A 69 -7.56 -10.03 8.95
CA TYR A 69 -8.55 -11.01 8.50
C TYR A 69 -9.23 -11.73 9.68
N ASN A 70 -8.43 -12.09 10.70
CA ASN A 70 -8.86 -12.65 11.98
C ASN A 70 -8.34 -11.76 13.13
N ALA A 71 -8.91 -11.90 14.34
CA ALA A 71 -8.62 -11.06 15.49
C ALA A 71 -7.13 -10.67 15.64
N PHE A 72 -6.85 -9.37 15.53
CA PHE A 72 -5.51 -8.76 15.55
C PHE A 72 -4.39 -9.53 14.79
N ASN A 73 -4.70 -10.29 13.75
CA ASN A 73 -3.68 -11.01 12.97
C ASN A 73 -2.82 -10.05 12.15
N MET A 74 -1.50 -10.12 12.29
CA MET A 74 -0.53 -9.36 11.49
C MET A 74 -0.06 -10.10 10.23
N ASP A 75 -0.27 -11.41 10.14
CA ASP A 75 0.18 -12.24 9.02
C ASP A 75 -0.58 -11.88 7.74
N ILE A 76 -1.90 -11.69 7.87
CA ILE A 76 -2.79 -11.38 6.74
C ILE A 76 -3.98 -10.50 7.16
N GLY A 77 -4.20 -9.49 6.35
CA GLY A 77 -5.35 -8.61 6.43
C GLY A 77 -5.41 -7.70 5.22
N ARG A 78 -6.38 -6.79 5.24
CA ARG A 78 -6.62 -5.84 4.15
C ARG A 78 -6.05 -4.48 4.50
N LEU A 79 -5.30 -3.90 3.57
CA LEU A 79 -5.02 -2.47 3.57
C LEU A 79 -6.33 -1.75 3.25
N ASN A 80 -6.82 -0.92 4.17
CA ASN A 80 -8.12 -0.27 4.00
C ASN A 80 -7.99 1.03 3.22
N ASN A 81 -7.21 1.98 3.74
CA ASN A 81 -7.04 3.30 3.14
C ASN A 81 -5.84 4.04 3.77
N CYS A 82 -5.31 5.00 3.04
CA CYS A 82 -4.34 5.98 3.52
C CYS A 82 -5.03 7.34 3.62
N THR A 83 -5.10 7.92 4.81
CA THR A 83 -5.78 9.19 5.07
C THR A 83 -4.78 10.35 5.08
N TYR A 84 -5.15 11.46 4.45
CA TYR A 84 -4.37 12.69 4.41
C TYR A 84 -5.21 13.88 4.82
N ALA A 85 -4.55 14.87 5.44
CA ALA A 85 -5.14 16.17 5.68
C ALA A 85 -5.24 16.95 4.36
N LEU A 86 -6.39 17.58 4.15
CA LEU A 86 -6.61 18.57 3.10
C LEU A 86 -6.51 19.98 3.67
N ALA A 87 -6.61 20.99 2.80
CA ALA A 87 -6.79 22.37 3.26
C ALA A 87 -8.08 22.54 4.09
N SER A 88 -9.13 21.80 3.75
CA SER A 88 -10.36 21.67 4.54
C SER A 88 -10.70 20.18 4.70
N GLY A 89 -10.56 19.66 5.92
CA GLY A 89 -10.87 18.27 6.27
C GLY A 89 -9.84 17.25 5.81
N SER A 90 -10.29 16.09 5.33
CA SER A 90 -9.41 14.97 4.94
C SER A 90 -9.88 14.22 3.69
N VAL A 91 -8.96 13.45 3.11
CA VAL A 91 -9.18 12.53 1.99
C VAL A 91 -8.69 11.14 2.39
N ASP A 92 -9.45 10.12 2.01
CA ASP A 92 -9.04 8.72 2.07
C ASP A 92 -8.62 8.26 0.67
N MET A 93 -7.34 7.89 0.52
CA MET A 93 -6.79 7.28 -0.69
C MET A 93 -6.89 5.75 -0.59
N TYR A 94 -7.45 5.14 -1.61
CA TYR A 94 -7.65 3.70 -1.76
C TYR A 94 -6.83 3.20 -2.95
N PHE A 95 -6.16 2.06 -2.78
CA PHE A 95 -5.39 1.45 -3.85
C PHE A 95 -6.25 0.47 -4.65
N TYR A 96 -6.10 0.51 -5.97
CA TYR A 96 -6.76 -0.36 -6.91
C TYR A 96 -5.79 -0.79 -8.02
N ASP A 97 -5.82 -2.09 -8.30
CA ASP A 97 -5.30 -2.69 -9.53
C ASP A 97 -6.13 -3.95 -9.86
N GLU A 98 -5.83 -4.59 -10.98
CA GLU A 98 -6.57 -5.78 -11.44
C GLU A 98 -6.60 -6.90 -10.39
N ARG A 99 -5.48 -7.07 -9.68
CA ARG A 99 -5.32 -8.08 -8.62
C ARG A 99 -6.16 -7.75 -7.40
N ALA A 100 -6.17 -6.50 -6.95
CA ALA A 100 -7.00 -6.04 -5.86
C ALA A 100 -8.50 -6.17 -6.20
N LEU A 101 -8.89 -5.96 -7.46
CA LEU A 101 -10.26 -6.18 -7.92
C LEU A 101 -10.63 -7.67 -7.87
N ALA A 102 -9.78 -8.56 -8.36
CA ALA A 102 -10.01 -10.00 -8.37
C ALA A 102 -10.13 -10.59 -6.95
N LEU A 103 -9.34 -10.08 -6.00
CA LEU A 103 -9.35 -10.53 -4.61
C LEU A 103 -10.35 -9.78 -3.71
N GLU A 104 -11.05 -8.78 -4.25
CA GLU A 104 -11.91 -7.84 -3.51
C GLU A 104 -11.17 -7.04 -2.42
N GLY A 105 -9.89 -6.76 -2.64
CA GLY A 105 -9.08 -5.89 -1.78
C GLY A 105 -7.59 -6.12 -1.91
N VAL A 106 -6.83 -5.26 -1.25
CA VAL A 106 -5.37 -5.37 -1.17
C VAL A 106 -5.02 -6.13 0.10
N PHE A 107 -4.53 -7.36 -0.06
CA PHE A 107 -4.08 -8.19 1.05
C PHE A 107 -2.61 -7.94 1.35
N VAL A 108 -2.32 -7.65 2.61
CA VAL A 108 -0.98 -7.30 3.07
C VAL A 108 -0.66 -8.01 4.39
N SER A 109 0.62 -8.12 4.67
CA SER A 109 1.17 -8.53 5.96
C SER A 109 1.83 -7.35 6.66
N LEU A 110 1.67 -7.29 7.97
CA LEU A 110 2.39 -6.37 8.86
C LEU A 110 3.56 -7.06 9.57
N MET A 111 3.82 -8.34 9.28
CA MET A 111 4.92 -9.08 9.91
C MET A 111 6.28 -8.46 9.62
N GLY A 112 7.02 -8.13 10.68
CA GLY A 112 8.33 -7.48 10.59
C GLY A 112 8.28 -5.97 10.33
N HIS A 113 7.10 -5.36 10.20
CA HIS A 113 6.92 -3.93 10.02
C HIS A 113 6.70 -3.21 11.35
N MET A 114 7.31 -2.05 11.53
CA MET A 114 7.23 -1.24 12.76
C MET A 114 6.13 -0.18 12.65
N PHE A 115 5.85 0.53 13.76
CA PHE A 115 4.91 1.67 13.85
C PHE A 115 3.41 1.37 13.69
N TRP A 116 3.02 0.10 13.66
CA TRP A 116 1.62 -0.31 13.67
C TRP A 116 1.11 -0.52 15.10
N GLU A 117 0.05 0.20 15.44
CA GLU A 117 -0.59 0.13 16.76
C GLU A 117 -1.94 -0.56 16.67
N LYS A 118 -2.25 -1.43 17.64
CA LYS A 118 -3.57 -2.04 17.77
C LYS A 118 -4.60 -0.98 18.11
N THR A 119 -5.72 -0.99 17.41
CA THR A 119 -6.85 -0.11 17.70
C THR A 119 -8.18 -0.83 17.52
N THR A 120 -9.18 -0.40 18.29
CA THR A 120 -10.54 -0.92 18.19
C THR A 120 -11.47 0.25 17.93
N THR A 121 -12.10 0.26 16.74
CA THR A 121 -13.08 1.29 16.36
C THR A 121 -14.45 0.65 16.25
N SER A 122 -15.42 1.11 17.04
CA SER A 122 -16.80 0.59 17.04
C SER A 122 -16.87 -0.94 17.20
N GLY A 123 -16.03 -1.49 18.09
CA GLY A 123 -15.94 -2.93 18.34
C GLY A 123 -15.20 -3.73 17.26
N LYS A 124 -14.69 -3.10 16.20
CA LYS A 124 -13.89 -3.76 15.17
C LYS A 124 -12.40 -3.54 15.43
N GLU A 125 -11.68 -4.64 15.56
CA GLU A 125 -10.23 -4.66 15.72
C GLU A 125 -9.52 -4.28 14.42
N SER A 126 -8.48 -3.47 14.52
CA SER A 126 -7.66 -3.02 13.39
C SER A 126 -6.26 -2.63 13.85
N TYR A 127 -5.39 -2.35 12.89
CA TYR A 127 -4.12 -1.68 13.15
C TYR A 127 -4.10 -0.33 12.45
N ILE A 128 -3.42 0.64 13.06
CA ILE A 128 -3.22 1.97 12.49
C ILE A 128 -1.75 2.32 12.59
N CYS A 129 -1.21 2.97 11.55
CA CYS A 129 0.09 3.62 11.62
C CYS A 129 -0.10 5.12 11.40
N THR A 130 0.41 5.92 12.34
CA THR A 130 0.27 7.39 12.41
C THR A 130 1.62 8.10 12.30
N ALA A 131 2.67 7.40 11.86
CA ALA A 131 3.98 7.98 11.65
C ALA A 131 3.89 9.17 10.68
N SER A 132 4.71 10.20 10.87
CA SER A 132 4.61 11.43 10.05
C SER A 132 4.98 11.23 8.58
N SER A 133 5.72 10.18 8.27
CA SER A 133 6.16 9.81 6.92
C SER A 133 5.47 8.54 6.47
N VAL A 134 4.98 8.53 5.22
CA VAL A 134 4.40 7.33 4.62
C VAL A 134 5.40 6.17 4.52
N ASN A 135 6.70 6.48 4.44
CA ASN A 135 7.77 5.48 4.35
C ASN A 135 8.04 4.77 5.68
N ASP A 136 7.50 5.26 6.80
CA ASP A 136 7.58 4.58 8.10
C ASP A 136 6.40 3.62 8.29
N CYS A 137 5.27 3.88 7.61
CA CYS A 137 4.09 3.03 7.61
C CYS A 137 4.14 1.98 6.49
N THR A 138 5.06 1.03 6.63
CA THR A 138 5.28 0.00 5.61
C THR A 138 4.51 -1.29 5.86
N PHE A 139 4.30 -2.04 4.79
CA PHE A 139 3.66 -3.35 4.80
C PHE A 139 4.17 -4.18 3.61
N THR A 140 3.90 -5.48 3.62
CA THR A 140 4.24 -6.37 2.50
C THR A 140 2.97 -6.79 1.80
N ARG A 141 2.84 -6.51 0.51
CA ARG A 141 1.75 -7.07 -0.31
C ARG A 141 1.91 -8.58 -0.42
N LEU A 142 0.87 -9.32 -0.03
CA LEU A 142 0.86 -10.79 -0.11
C LEU A 142 0.60 -11.24 -1.54
N ASP A 143 1.06 -12.41 -1.95
CA ASP A 143 0.78 -13.04 -3.25
C ASP A 143 -0.56 -13.80 -3.28
N ASP A 144 -1.10 -14.09 -4.47
CA ASP A 144 -2.45 -14.65 -4.63
C ASP A 144 -2.57 -16.04 -4.03
N ASP A 145 -1.55 -16.87 -4.23
CA ASP A 145 -1.47 -18.22 -3.67
C ASP A 145 -1.49 -18.21 -2.13
N VAL A 146 -0.81 -17.25 -1.50
CA VAL A 146 -0.83 -17.06 -0.04
C VAL A 146 -2.23 -16.67 0.43
N VAL A 147 -2.88 -15.74 -0.28
CA VAL A 147 -4.23 -15.29 0.07
C VAL A 147 -5.24 -16.42 -0.10
N ASP A 148 -5.18 -17.16 -1.20
CA ASP A 148 -6.08 -18.26 -1.51
C ASP A 148 -5.90 -19.43 -0.56
N ASP A 149 -4.66 -19.84 -0.28
CA ASP A 149 -4.36 -20.87 0.72
C ASP A 149 -4.91 -20.49 2.10
N TYR A 150 -4.77 -19.22 2.50
CA TYR A 150 -5.34 -18.75 3.77
C TYR A 150 -6.87 -18.80 3.78
N LYS A 151 -7.53 -18.34 2.69
CA LYS A 151 -8.99 -18.37 2.55
C LYS A 151 -9.54 -19.80 2.56
N ASN A 152 -8.82 -20.76 2.00
CA ASN A 152 -9.22 -22.17 1.90
C ASN A 152 -9.03 -22.98 3.19
N ARG A 153 -8.28 -22.46 4.18
CA ARG A 153 -8.03 -23.13 5.47
C ARG A 153 -9.02 -22.77 6.58
N GLN A 154 -9.95 -21.85 6.33
CA GLN A 154 -11.03 -21.49 7.25
C GLN A 154 -12.20 -22.46 7.11
#